data_AF-A0A942EIX4-F1
#
_entry.id   AF-A0A942EIX4-F1
#
_cell.length_a   1.000
_cell.length_b   1.000
_cell.length_c   1.000
_cell.angle_alpha   90.00
_cell.angle_beta   90.00
_cell.angle_gamma   90.00
#
_symmetry.space_group_name_H-M   'P 1'
#
loop_
_entity.id
_entity.type
_entity.pdbx_description
1 polymer ?
#
loop_
_entity_poly.entity_id
_entity_poly.type
_entity_poly.pdbx_seq_one_letter_code
_entity_poly.pdbx_strand_id
1 'polypeptide(L)' 'MINKNLVYSRLVLIQDYLQQMFRLAGIPKEAFLENSDTVAAAESYLRRTLEAVFDISRHIRNTSLR' A
#
# COMPACT_ATOMS: atom_id res chain seq x y z
N MET A 1 -20.42 -8.87 -10.86
CA MET A 1 -19.22 -9.42 -11.53
C MET A 1 -17.96 -8.70 -11.06
N ILE A 2 -16.86 -9.43 -10.78
CA ILE A 2 -15.60 -8.84 -10.30
C ILE A 2 -14.92 -8.09 -11.46
N ASN A 3 -14.73 -6.78 -11.30
CA ASN A 3 -13.85 -6.00 -12.18
C ASN A 3 -12.37 -6.36 -11.93
N LYS A 4 -11.81 -7.22 -12.78
CA LYS A 4 -10.42 -7.70 -12.68
C LYS A 4 -9.39 -6.57 -12.90
N ASN A 5 -9.69 -5.60 -13.77
CA ASN A 5 -8.78 -4.47 -14.04
C ASN A 5 -8.61 -3.60 -12.80
N LEU A 6 -9.70 -3.36 -12.05
CA LEU A 6 -9.62 -2.64 -10.77
C LEU A 6 -8.75 -3.39 -9.77
N VAL A 7 -8.97 -4.70 -9.59
CA VAL A 7 -8.17 -5.51 -8.67
C VAL A 7 -6.70 -5.50 -9.07
N TYR A 8 -6.40 -5.72 -10.35
CA TYR A 8 -5.03 -5.70 -10.86
C TYR A 8 -4.34 -4.35 -10.61
N SER A 9 -5.02 -3.24 -10.90
CA SER A 9 -4.47 -1.90 -10.66
C SER A 9 -4.11 -1.66 -9.18
N ARG A 10 -4.91 -2.19 -8.25
CA ARG A 10 -4.66 -2.08 -6.80
C ARG A 10 -3.51 -2.97 -6.35
N LEU A 11 -3.39 -4.17 -6.93
CA LEU A 11 -2.25 -5.06 -6.65
C LEU A 11 -0.93 -4.46 -7.12
N VAL A 12 -0.89 -3.80 -8.28
CA VAL A 12 0.28 -3.05 -8.75
C VAL A 12 0.66 -1.95 -7.76
N LEU A 13 -0.31 -1.13 -7.33
CA LEU A 13 -0.05 -0.09 -6.32
C LEU A 13 0.48 -0.66 -5.00
N ILE A 14 -0.08 -1.78 -4.52
CA ILE A 14 0.41 -2.46 -3.32
C ILE A 14 1.86 -2.90 -3.51
N GLN A 15 2.19 -3.51 -4.66
CA GLN A 15 3.55 -3.93 -4.97
C GLN A 15 4.53 -2.75 -4.96
N ASP A 16 4.17 -1.64 -5.57
CA ASP A 16 5.01 -0.44 -5.61
C ASP A 16 5.27 0.13 -4.21
N TYR A 17 4.23 0.24 -3.37
CA TYR A 17 4.38 0.75 -2.00
C TYR A 17 5.19 -0.20 -1.11
N LEU A 18 5.00 -1.52 -1.25
CA LEU A 18 5.82 -2.51 -0.56
C LEU A 18 7.29 -2.38 -0.94
N GLN A 19 7.61 -2.21 -2.23
CA GLN A 19 8.99 -1.99 -2.67
C GLN A 19 9.60 -0.73 -2.06
N GLN A 20 8.85 0.38 -1.97
CA GLN A 20 9.36 1.59 -1.32
C GLN A 20 9.59 1.36 0.17
N MET A 21 8.68 0.69 0.87
CA MET A 21 8.86 0.37 2.30
C MET A 21 10.06 -0.55 2.53
N PHE A 22 10.33 -1.53 1.66
CA PHE A 22 11.53 -2.36 1.77
C PHE A 22 12.82 -1.56 1.56
N ARG A 23 12.81 -0.52 0.71
CA ARG A 23 13.94 0.40 0.59
C ARG A 23 14.14 1.20 1.88
N LEU A 24 13.06 1.72 2.46
CA LEU A 24 13.11 2.46 3.73
C LEU A 24 13.57 1.56 4.89
N ALA A 25 13.18 0.28 4.91
CA ALA A 25 13.61 -0.70 5.91
C ALA A 25 15.12 -1.00 5.86
N GLY A 26 15.81 -0.65 4.76
CA GLY A 26 17.27 -0.75 4.66
C GLY A 26 18.02 0.44 5.28
N ILE A 27 17.32 1.49 5.70
CA ILE A 27 17.92 2.66 6.33
C ILE A 27 18.19 2.34 7.82
N PRO A 28 19.40 2.67 8.36
CA PRO A 28 19.65 2.56 9.79
C PRO A 28 18.61 3.33 10.60
N LYS A 29 18.18 2.76 11.73
CA LYS A 29 17.06 3.29 12.53
C LYS A 29 17.25 4.76 12.90
N GLU A 30 18.44 5.13 13.33
CA GLU A 30 18.78 6.49 13.75
C GLU A 30 18.64 7.46 12.56
N ALA A 31 19.22 7.12 11.40
CA ALA A 31 19.13 7.90 10.18
C ALA A 31 17.68 8.01 9.64
N PHE A 32 16.87 6.97 9.84
CA PHE A 32 15.45 7.00 9.49
C PHE A 32 14.66 7.95 10.40
N LEU A 33 14.91 7.92 11.71
CA LEU A 33 14.18 8.75 12.68
C LEU A 33 14.62 10.22 12.65
N GLU A 34 15.86 10.51 12.28
CA GLU A 34 16.37 11.88 12.13
C GLU A 34 15.83 12.58 10.87
N ASN A 35 15.35 11.83 9.88
CA ASN A 35 14.82 12.39 8.63
C ASN A 35 13.29 12.28 8.58
N SER A 36 12.61 13.40 8.83
CA SER A 36 11.14 13.52 8.78
C SER A 36 10.52 13.06 7.45
N ASP A 37 11.23 13.21 6.33
CA ASP A 37 10.73 12.79 5.02
C ASP A 37 10.67 11.26 4.91
N THR A 38 11.64 10.55 5.50
CA THR A 38 11.65 9.08 5.49
C THR A 38 10.55 8.50 6.37
N VAL A 39 10.27 9.14 7.52
CA VAL A 39 9.14 8.79 8.39
C VAL A 39 7.81 9.05 7.67
N ALA A 40 7.62 10.25 7.11
CA ALA A 40 6.40 10.60 6.40
C ALA A 40 6.16 9.72 5.16
N ALA A 41 7.22 9.35 4.44
CA ALA A 41 7.15 8.42 3.32
C ALA A 41 6.70 7.04 3.77
N ALA A 42 7.29 6.49 4.85
CA ALA A 42 6.91 5.18 5.39
C ALA A 42 5.44 5.14 5.80
N GLU A 43 4.97 6.15 6.54
CA GLU A 43 3.56 6.27 6.95
C GLU A 43 2.63 6.34 5.75
N SER A 44 3.01 7.14 4.74
CA SER A 44 2.23 7.29 3.50
C SER A 44 2.11 5.97 2.74
N TYR A 45 3.21 5.23 2.56
CA TYR A 45 3.21 3.95 1.88
C TYR A 45 2.42 2.89 2.65
N LEU A 46 2.56 2.85 3.98
CA LEU A 46 1.80 1.93 4.83
C LEU A 46 0.29 2.19 4.72
N ARG A 47 -0.14 3.45 4.91
CA ARG A 47 -1.54 3.84 4.83
C ARG A 47 -2.13 3.49 3.46
N ARG A 48 -1.46 3.87 2.37
CA ARG A 48 -1.93 3.63 1.00
C ARG A 48 -1.99 2.14 0.64
N THR A 49 -1.08 1.33 1.18
CA THR A 49 -1.12 -0.13 1.03
C THR A 49 -2.39 -0.69 1.68
N LEU A 50 -2.70 -0.29 2.91
CA LEU A 50 -3.92 -0.71 3.61
C LEU A 50 -5.19 -0.24 2.90
N GLU A 51 -5.21 1.00 2.41
CA GLU A 51 -6.32 1.54 1.61
C GLU A 51 -6.58 0.70 0.37
N ALA A 52 -5.54 0.32 -0.37
CA ALA A 52 -5.66 -0.51 -1.55
C ALA A 52 -6.16 -1.94 -1.22
N VAL A 53 -5.73 -2.52 -0.11
CA VAL A 53 -6.26 -3.80 0.40
C VAL A 53 -7.76 -3.68 0.73
N PHE A 54 -8.17 -2.59 1.39
CA PHE A 54 -9.57 -2.34 1.71
C PHE A 54 -10.42 -2.03 0.47
N ASP A 55 -9.88 -1.35 -0.53
CA ASP A 55 -10.52 -1.14 -1.84
C ASP A 55 -10.84 -2.49 -2.50
N ILE A 56 -9.85 -3.39 -2.59
CA ILE A 56 -10.02 -4.73 -3.17
C ILE A 56 -11.08 -5.52 -2.38
N SER A 57 -10.97 -5.52 -1.06
CA SER A 57 -11.89 -6.24 -0.17
C SER A 57 -13.33 -5.75 -0.32
N ARG A 58 -13.54 -4.43 -0.35
CA ARG A 58 -14.85 -3.82 -0.58
C ARG A 58 -15.42 -4.19 -1.94
N HIS A 59 -14.58 -4.17 -2.98
CA HIS A 59 -15.00 -4.53 -4.34
C HIS A 59 -15.45 -5.99 -4.44
N ILE A 60 -14.68 -6.92 -3.89
CA ILE A 60 -15.03 -8.35 -3.88
C ILE A 60 -16.31 -8.60 -3.08
N ARG A 61 -16.43 -8.03 -1.88
CA ARG A 61 -17.62 -8.19 -1.03
C ARG A 61 -18.88 -7.63 -1.69
N ASN A 62 -18.83 -6.40 -2.20
CA ASN A 62 -20.00 -5.77 -2.83
C ASN A 62 -20.40 -6.46 -4.15
N THR A 63 -19.47 -7.17 -4.77
CA THR A 63 -19.76 -8.02 -5.93
C THR A 63 -20.48 -9.30 -5.55
N SER A 64 -20.28 -9.83 -4.34
CA SER A 64 -20.84 -11.11 -3.88
C SER A 64 -22.25 -10.98 -3.29
N LEU A 65 -22.71 -9.76 -3.03
CA LEU A 65 -24.06 -9.43 -2.54
C LEU A 65 -25.02 -9.02 -3.67
N ARG A 66 -24.61 -9.19 -4.94
CA ARG A 66 -25.37 -8.91 -6.15
C ARG A 66 -25.47 -10.17 -6.98
#